data_AF-A0A8C9MTD2-F1
#
_entry.id   AF-A0A8C9MTD2-F1
#
_cell.length_a   1.000
_cell.length_b   1.000
_cell.length_c   1.000
_cell.angle_alpha   90.00
_cell.angle_beta   90.00
_cell.angle_gamma   90.00
#
_symmetry.space_group_name_H-M   'P 1'
#
loop_
_entity.id
_entity.type
_entity.pdbx_description
1 polymer ?
#
loop_
_entity_poly.entity_id
_entity_poly.type
_entity_poly.pdbx_seq_one_letter_code
_entity_poly.pdbx_strand_id
1 'polypeptide(L)'
;MQKSSTCSFMYGELTDKDTIDKVRQTFENYEMNSFEILMYKKNRTPVWFFVKIAPIRNEQDKVVLFLCTFNDITAFKQPIEDDSCKGWGKFARLTRALTSSRGVLQQLAPSVQKGENVHKHSRLAEVLQLGSEILPQYKQEAPKTPPHIILHYCVFKTTWDWIILILTFYTAILVPYNVSFKTKQNNVAWLVVDSIVDVIFLVDIVLNFHTTFVGPAGEVISDPKLIRMNYLKTWFVIDLLSCLPYDVINAFENVDEGISSLFSSLKVVRLLRLGRVARKLDHYIEYGAAVLVLLVCVFGLAAHWLACIWYSIGDYEVIDEDTNTIRTKSWLYQLGESIGTPYRFNTSGFGKWEGGPSKDSVYISSLYFTMTSLTSVGFGNIAPTTDGEKIFAVAMMMIGCNQWGWLCWLCLHLGQS
;
A
#
# COMPACT_ATOMS: atom_id res chain seq x y z
N MET A 1 -38.68 -16.18 -23.07
CA MET A 1 -38.52 -17.32 -23.99
C MET A 1 -37.07 -17.40 -24.42
N GLN A 2 -36.32 -18.36 -23.88
CA GLN A 2 -34.99 -18.69 -24.39
C GLN A 2 -35.17 -19.33 -25.78
N LYS A 3 -34.64 -18.68 -26.82
CA LYS A 3 -34.68 -19.23 -28.19
C LYS A 3 -33.44 -20.11 -28.40
N SER A 4 -33.57 -21.17 -29.19
CA SER A 4 -32.48 -22.10 -29.49
C SER A 4 -31.25 -21.38 -30.05
N SER A 5 -30.06 -21.78 -29.58
CA SER A 5 -28.74 -21.28 -30.04
C SER A 5 -28.44 -21.61 -31.50
N THR A 6 -29.15 -22.58 -32.06
CA THR A 6 -29.10 -22.91 -33.50
C THR A 6 -29.81 -21.87 -34.39
N CYS A 7 -30.37 -20.80 -33.83
CA CYS A 7 -30.97 -19.68 -34.56
C CYS A 7 -32.00 -20.08 -35.64
N SER A 8 -32.69 -21.21 -35.46
CA SER A 8 -33.60 -21.78 -36.47
C SER A 8 -34.72 -20.82 -36.91
N PHE A 9 -35.11 -19.89 -36.03
CA PHE A 9 -36.10 -18.85 -36.30
C PHE A 9 -35.62 -17.78 -37.31
N MET A 10 -34.33 -17.73 -37.62
CA MET A 10 -33.73 -16.81 -38.59
C MET A 10 -33.53 -17.46 -39.97
N TYR A 11 -33.83 -18.74 -40.14
CA TYR A 11 -33.70 -19.41 -41.43
C TYR A 11 -34.87 -19.07 -42.36
N GLY A 12 -34.60 -19.01 -43.65
CA GLY A 12 -35.62 -18.80 -44.68
C GLY A 12 -35.27 -19.53 -45.98
N GLU A 13 -35.93 -19.16 -47.07
CA GLU A 13 -35.90 -19.92 -48.32
C GLU A 13 -34.52 -19.98 -48.98
N LEU A 14 -33.72 -18.92 -48.84
CA LEU A 14 -32.37 -18.82 -49.41
C LEU A 14 -31.25 -19.24 -48.43
N THR A 15 -31.60 -19.77 -47.26
CA THR A 15 -30.59 -20.27 -46.32
C THR A 15 -30.08 -21.63 -46.79
N ASP A 16 -28.77 -21.74 -46.98
CA ASP A 16 -28.13 -22.98 -47.42
C ASP A 16 -28.31 -24.12 -46.39
N LYS A 17 -28.85 -25.25 -46.84
CA LYS A 17 -29.16 -26.40 -45.99
C LYS A 17 -27.90 -27.11 -45.49
N ASP A 18 -26.88 -27.22 -46.33
CA ASP A 18 -25.62 -27.86 -45.98
C ASP A 18 -24.90 -27.09 -44.86
N THR A 19 -24.95 -25.74 -44.91
CA THR A 19 -24.41 -24.88 -43.87
C THR A 19 -25.21 -24.97 -42.57
N ILE A 20 -26.54 -25.13 -42.62
CA ILE A 20 -27.36 -25.37 -41.42
C ILE A 20 -26.95 -26.65 -40.70
N ASP A 21 -26.74 -27.75 -41.45
CA ASP A 21 -26.36 -29.03 -40.86
C ASP A 21 -24.93 -28.99 -40.28
N LYS A 22 -23.99 -28.30 -40.94
CA LYS A 22 -22.64 -28.05 -40.39
C LYS A 22 -22.68 -27.24 -39.09
N VAL A 23 -23.54 -26.23 -39.02
CA VAL A 23 -23.76 -25.45 -37.78
C VAL A 23 -24.31 -26.35 -36.67
N ARG A 24 -25.28 -27.21 -36.97
CA ARG A 24 -25.84 -28.17 -36.00
C ARG A 24 -24.76 -29.14 -35.50
N GLN A 25 -24.00 -29.75 -36.41
CA GLN A 25 -22.91 -30.66 -36.07
C GLN A 25 -21.84 -29.97 -35.20
N THR A 26 -21.57 -28.68 -35.43
CA THR A 26 -20.61 -27.92 -34.61
C THR A 26 -21.08 -27.78 -33.16
N PHE A 27 -22.38 -27.57 -32.95
CA PHE A 27 -22.95 -27.53 -31.59
C PHE A 27 -22.95 -28.91 -30.92
N GLU A 28 -23.17 -29.99 -31.68
CA GLU A 28 -23.15 -31.38 -31.17
C GLU A 28 -21.73 -31.86 -30.86
N ASN A 29 -20.76 -31.52 -31.70
CA ASN A 29 -19.35 -31.92 -31.56
C ASN A 29 -18.54 -31.01 -30.62
N TYR A 30 -19.14 -29.92 -30.13
CA TYR A 30 -18.46 -28.93 -29.29
C TYR A 30 -17.18 -28.37 -29.93
N GLU A 31 -17.24 -28.06 -31.22
CA GLU A 31 -16.10 -27.54 -31.97
C GLU A 31 -16.17 -26.02 -32.15
N MET A 32 -15.01 -25.40 -32.30
CA MET A 32 -14.90 -23.99 -32.66
C MET A 32 -14.84 -23.87 -34.19
N ASN A 33 -15.91 -23.37 -34.81
CA ASN A 33 -15.98 -23.19 -36.25
C ASN A 33 -16.58 -21.83 -36.62
N SER A 34 -16.31 -21.41 -37.85
CA SER A 34 -16.86 -20.18 -38.44
C SER A 34 -17.58 -20.48 -39.74
N PHE A 35 -18.75 -19.86 -39.92
CA PHE A 35 -19.64 -20.09 -41.05
C PHE A 35 -20.10 -18.78 -41.66
N GLU A 36 -20.26 -18.77 -42.98
CA GLU A 36 -20.95 -17.72 -43.71
C GLU A 36 -22.35 -18.22 -44.05
N ILE A 37 -23.38 -17.65 -43.42
CA ILE A 37 -24.76 -18.11 -43.58
C ILE A 37 -25.70 -16.93 -43.87
N LEU A 38 -26.58 -17.12 -44.85
CA LEU A 38 -27.64 -16.17 -45.16
C LEU A 38 -28.83 -16.41 -44.23
N MET A 39 -29.19 -15.42 -43.43
CA MET A 39 -30.30 -15.46 -42.49
C MET A 39 -31.25 -14.29 -42.69
N TYR A 40 -32.46 -14.41 -42.16
CA TYR A 40 -33.54 -13.45 -42.28
C TYR A 40 -33.74 -12.66 -40.99
N LYS A 41 -33.85 -11.34 -41.12
CA LYS A 41 -34.28 -10.46 -40.03
C LYS A 41 -35.80 -10.59 -39.82
N LYS A 42 -36.33 -10.02 -38.72
CA LYS A 42 -37.76 -10.06 -38.38
C LYS A 42 -38.67 -9.51 -39.50
N ASN A 43 -38.17 -8.57 -40.28
CA ASN A 43 -38.82 -7.97 -41.46
C ASN A 43 -38.63 -8.78 -42.75
N ARG A 44 -38.18 -10.05 -42.68
CA ARG A 44 -37.95 -10.95 -43.81
C ARG A 44 -36.89 -10.48 -44.82
N THR A 45 -36.01 -9.53 -44.46
CA THR A 45 -34.88 -9.17 -45.33
C THR A 45 -33.73 -10.17 -45.20
N PRO A 46 -33.16 -10.68 -46.31
CA PRO A 46 -32.00 -11.57 -46.28
C PRO A 46 -30.72 -10.79 -45.96
N VAL A 47 -29.90 -11.34 -45.08
CA VAL A 47 -28.66 -10.74 -44.58
C VAL A 47 -27.60 -11.84 -44.46
N TRP A 48 -26.41 -11.61 -45.01
CA TRP A 48 -25.29 -12.51 -44.82
C TRP A 48 -24.61 -12.24 -43.49
N PHE A 49 -24.53 -13.27 -42.66
CA PHE A 49 -23.77 -13.22 -41.42
C PHE A 49 -22.55 -14.11 -41.49
N PHE A 50 -21.43 -13.58 -41.03
CA PHE A 50 -20.29 -14.35 -40.59
C PHE A 50 -20.52 -14.72 -39.12
N VAL A 51 -20.78 -16.00 -38.87
CA VAL A 51 -21.07 -16.53 -37.53
C VAL A 51 -19.86 -17.30 -37.04
N LYS A 52 -19.31 -16.92 -35.90
CA LYS A 52 -18.24 -17.66 -35.22
C LYS A 52 -18.83 -18.29 -33.96
N ILE A 53 -18.74 -19.61 -33.87
CA ILE A 53 -19.24 -20.39 -32.75
C ILE A 53 -18.02 -20.85 -31.95
N ALA A 54 -18.01 -20.56 -30.65
CA ALA A 54 -16.96 -20.98 -29.74
C ALA A 54 -17.57 -21.59 -28.47
N PRO A 55 -17.27 -22.85 -28.13
CA PRO A 55 -17.69 -23.45 -26.87
C PRO A 55 -16.86 -22.87 -25.71
N ILE A 56 -17.54 -22.41 -24.66
CA ILE A 56 -16.92 -21.96 -23.42
C ILE A 56 -16.92 -23.12 -22.44
N ARG A 57 -15.71 -23.51 -22.02
CA ARG A 57 -15.47 -24.58 -21.06
C ARG A 57 -15.35 -24.05 -19.64
N ASN A 58 -15.73 -24.87 -18.67
CA ASN A 58 -15.53 -24.65 -17.23
C ASN A 58 -14.19 -25.26 -16.76
N GLU A 59 -13.85 -25.12 -15.48
CA GLU A 59 -12.64 -25.65 -14.82
C GLU A 59 -12.44 -27.16 -15.00
N GLN A 60 -13.53 -27.91 -15.12
CA GLN A 60 -13.52 -29.36 -15.33
C GLN A 60 -13.45 -29.74 -16.82
N ASP A 61 -13.10 -28.80 -17.70
CA ASP A 61 -13.07 -28.95 -19.18
C ASP A 61 -14.42 -29.30 -19.82
N LYS A 62 -15.52 -29.15 -19.07
CA LYS A 62 -16.90 -29.35 -19.58
C LYS A 62 -17.41 -28.08 -20.25
N VAL A 63 -18.04 -28.23 -21.41
CA VAL A 63 -18.69 -27.10 -22.11
C VAL A 63 -19.95 -26.69 -21.37
N VAL A 64 -20.02 -25.43 -20.95
CA VAL A 64 -21.13 -24.88 -20.16
C VAL A 64 -21.91 -23.81 -20.92
N LEU A 65 -21.26 -23.08 -21.82
CA LEU A 65 -21.87 -22.04 -22.64
C LEU A 65 -21.34 -22.11 -24.08
N PHE A 66 -22.06 -21.50 -25.01
CA PHE A 66 -21.57 -21.22 -26.36
C PHE A 66 -21.56 -19.71 -26.60
N LEU A 67 -20.43 -19.19 -27.08
CA LEU A 67 -20.32 -17.82 -27.58
C LEU A 67 -20.53 -17.83 -29.09
N CYS A 68 -21.58 -17.15 -29.55
CA CYS A 68 -21.87 -16.98 -30.97
C CYS A 68 -21.75 -15.50 -31.32
N THR A 69 -20.75 -15.13 -32.12
CA THR A 69 -20.60 -13.75 -32.61
C THR A 69 -21.11 -13.64 -34.05
N PHE A 70 -21.99 -12.67 -34.30
CA PHE A 70 -22.63 -12.46 -35.61
C PHE A 70 -22.13 -11.14 -36.22
N ASN A 71 -21.42 -11.22 -37.34
CA ASN A 71 -20.98 -10.05 -38.08
C ASN A 71 -21.71 -9.96 -39.42
N ASP A 72 -22.33 -8.82 -39.72
CA ASP A 72 -23.03 -8.60 -40.99
C ASP A 72 -22.01 -8.39 -42.12
N ILE A 73 -21.96 -9.33 -43.06
CA ILE A 73 -21.09 -9.31 -44.24
C ILE A 73 -21.88 -9.10 -45.54
N THR A 74 -23.14 -8.67 -45.45
CA THR A 74 -24.03 -8.47 -46.62
C THR A 74 -23.41 -7.54 -47.66
N ALA A 75 -22.74 -6.47 -47.22
CA ALA A 75 -22.06 -5.52 -48.10
C ALA A 75 -20.87 -6.12 -48.88
N PHE A 76 -20.29 -7.23 -48.39
CA PHE A 76 -19.16 -7.91 -49.02
C PHE A 76 -19.61 -9.03 -49.96
N LYS A 77 -20.80 -9.61 -49.74
CA LYS A 77 -21.31 -10.78 -50.49
C LYS A 77 -22.23 -10.43 -51.65
N GLN A 78 -22.78 -9.23 -51.73
CA GLN A 78 -23.78 -8.90 -52.74
C GLN A 78 -23.61 -7.51 -53.34
N PRO A 79 -23.80 -7.41 -54.67
CA PRO A 79 -24.82 -6.57 -55.26
C PRO A 79 -25.95 -7.50 -55.70
N ILE A 80 -26.89 -7.83 -54.82
CA ILE A 80 -28.16 -8.41 -55.28
C ILE A 80 -28.93 -7.27 -55.92
N GLU A 81 -29.38 -7.56 -57.13
CA GLU A 81 -30.17 -6.75 -58.03
C GLU A 81 -31.28 -6.00 -57.30
N ASP A 82 -31.17 -4.68 -57.35
CA ASP A 82 -32.30 -3.79 -57.30
C ASP A 82 -31.98 -2.72 -58.34
N ASP A 83 -32.65 -2.77 -59.49
CA ASP A 83 -32.39 -1.96 -60.69
C ASP A 83 -32.71 -0.46 -60.50
N SER A 84 -32.89 0.00 -59.25
CA SER A 84 -33.50 1.28 -58.93
C SER A 84 -32.57 2.35 -58.34
N CYS A 85 -31.26 2.12 -58.17
CA CYS A 85 -30.36 3.16 -57.62
C CYS A 85 -28.97 3.24 -58.27
N LYS A 86 -28.70 4.37 -58.94
CA LYS A 86 -27.42 4.71 -59.57
C LYS A 86 -26.31 4.96 -58.52
N GLY A 87 -25.13 4.36 -58.79
CA GLY A 87 -23.76 4.66 -58.29
C GLY A 87 -23.54 5.19 -56.87
N TRP A 88 -23.99 6.42 -56.58
CA TRP A 88 -23.69 7.14 -55.35
C TRP A 88 -24.41 6.58 -54.11
N GLY A 89 -25.65 6.11 -54.27
CA GLY A 89 -26.41 5.47 -53.19
C GLY A 89 -25.81 4.11 -52.75
N LYS A 90 -25.14 3.42 -53.70
CA LYS A 90 -24.43 2.15 -53.45
C LYS A 90 -23.17 2.38 -52.63
N PHE A 91 -22.38 3.41 -52.96
CA PHE A 91 -21.19 3.78 -52.20
C PHE A 91 -21.55 4.29 -50.79
N ALA A 92 -22.56 5.13 -50.64
CA ALA A 92 -23.01 5.61 -49.34
C ALA A 92 -23.53 4.50 -48.40
N ARG A 93 -24.20 3.48 -48.94
CA ARG A 93 -24.61 2.28 -48.18
C ARG A 93 -23.41 1.43 -47.76
N LEU A 94 -22.44 1.26 -48.66
CA LEU A 94 -21.20 0.53 -48.37
C LEU A 94 -20.40 1.24 -47.26
N THR A 95 -20.23 2.56 -47.36
CA THR A 95 -19.53 3.40 -46.37
C THR A 95 -20.24 3.40 -45.02
N ARG A 96 -21.58 3.38 -44.99
CA ARG A 96 -22.36 3.32 -43.73
C ARG A 96 -22.30 1.95 -43.05
N ALA A 97 -22.25 0.85 -43.81
CA ALA A 97 -21.98 -0.48 -43.26
C ALA A 97 -20.53 -0.59 -42.72
N LEU A 98 -19.60 0.14 -43.35
CA LEU A 98 -18.22 0.23 -42.90
C LEU A 98 -18.05 1.06 -41.61
N THR A 99 -18.95 1.98 -41.25
CA THR A 99 -18.78 2.81 -40.03
C THR A 99 -19.18 2.11 -38.73
N SER A 100 -20.07 1.11 -38.76
CA SER A 100 -20.50 0.44 -37.52
C SER A 100 -19.46 -0.54 -36.97
N SER A 101 -18.47 -0.94 -37.78
CA SER A 101 -17.38 -1.85 -37.36
C SER A 101 -16.06 -1.13 -37.06
N ARG A 102 -15.93 0.17 -37.33
CA ARG A 102 -14.65 0.90 -37.37
C ARG A 102 -14.42 1.95 -36.29
N GLY A 103 -15.24 1.99 -35.24
CA GLY A 103 -15.21 3.06 -34.24
C GLY A 103 -13.91 3.21 -33.44
N VAL A 104 -13.01 2.21 -33.38
CA VAL A 104 -11.88 2.25 -32.43
C VAL A 104 -10.51 1.79 -32.97
N LEU A 105 -10.41 1.05 -34.08
CA LEU A 105 -9.21 0.21 -34.32
C LEU A 105 -8.34 0.53 -35.55
N GLN A 106 -8.45 1.71 -36.18
CA GLN A 106 -7.56 2.01 -37.31
C GLN A 106 -7.12 3.46 -37.41
N GLN A 107 -6.21 3.86 -36.51
CA GLN A 107 -5.39 5.07 -36.67
C GLN A 107 -3.95 4.79 -37.14
N LEU A 108 -3.61 3.55 -37.52
CA LEU A 108 -2.27 3.21 -38.00
C LEU A 108 -2.34 2.37 -39.27
N ALA A 109 -2.20 3.02 -40.43
CA ALA A 109 -1.33 2.63 -41.56
C ALA A 109 -1.82 3.22 -42.91
N PRO A 110 -0.93 3.80 -43.73
CA PRO A 110 -1.26 4.44 -45.00
C PRO A 110 -1.27 3.47 -46.20
N SER A 111 -1.91 3.95 -47.26
CA SER A 111 -2.06 3.47 -48.64
C SER A 111 -1.08 2.42 -49.19
N VAL A 112 -1.60 1.32 -49.73
CA VAL A 112 -0.95 0.51 -50.79
C VAL A 112 -1.99 0.03 -51.81
N GLN A 113 -1.70 0.25 -53.10
CA GLN A 113 -2.51 -0.16 -54.26
C GLN A 113 -2.16 -1.56 -54.77
N LYS A 114 -3.16 -2.18 -55.44
CA LYS A 114 -3.16 -3.24 -56.46
C LYS A 114 -2.92 -4.71 -56.04
N GLY A 115 -3.77 -5.59 -56.58
CA GLY A 115 -3.60 -7.05 -56.64
C GLY A 115 -4.92 -7.81 -56.45
N GLU A 116 -5.57 -8.16 -57.55
CA GLU A 116 -6.82 -8.94 -57.59
C GLU A 116 -6.64 -10.39 -57.10
N ASN A 117 -7.68 -10.87 -56.39
CA ASN A 117 -8.12 -12.26 -56.23
C ASN A 117 -7.54 -13.22 -55.17
N VAL A 118 -6.61 -12.83 -54.28
CA VAL A 118 -6.18 -13.72 -53.16
C VAL A 118 -6.36 -13.11 -51.74
N HIS A 119 -6.56 -11.79 -51.63
CA HIS A 119 -6.49 -11.09 -50.33
C HIS A 119 -7.79 -10.99 -49.50
N LYS A 120 -8.95 -11.43 -50.01
CA LYS A 120 -10.24 -11.17 -49.32
C LYS A 120 -10.47 -12.06 -48.09
N HIS A 121 -10.01 -13.31 -48.08
CA HIS A 121 -10.16 -14.21 -46.93
C HIS A 121 -9.19 -13.89 -45.78
N SER A 122 -7.97 -13.44 -46.10
CA SER A 122 -6.90 -13.23 -45.10
C SER A 122 -7.15 -12.02 -44.19
N ARG A 123 -7.61 -10.88 -44.71
CA ARG A 123 -7.82 -9.68 -43.87
C ARG A 123 -9.05 -9.74 -42.97
N LEU A 124 -10.11 -10.42 -43.40
CA LEU A 124 -11.28 -10.67 -42.56
C LEU A 124 -10.92 -11.68 -41.47
N ALA A 125 -10.23 -12.78 -41.81
CA ALA A 125 -9.75 -13.75 -40.83
C ALA A 125 -8.81 -13.12 -39.79
N GLU A 126 -7.90 -12.22 -40.19
CA GLU A 126 -6.95 -11.53 -39.30
C GLU A 126 -7.65 -10.54 -38.35
N VAL A 127 -8.60 -9.74 -38.86
CA VAL A 127 -9.41 -8.81 -38.04
C VAL A 127 -10.39 -9.56 -37.11
N LEU A 128 -10.87 -10.74 -37.51
CA LEU A 128 -11.73 -11.64 -36.71
C LEU A 128 -10.93 -12.54 -35.76
N GLN A 129 -9.64 -12.77 -36.03
CA GLN A 129 -8.73 -13.53 -35.17
C GLN A 129 -8.25 -12.70 -33.97
N LEU A 130 -8.12 -11.39 -34.14
CA LEU A 130 -7.79 -10.46 -33.04
C LEU A 130 -8.79 -10.53 -31.86
N GLY A 131 -10.02 -11.01 -32.11
CA GLY A 131 -11.03 -11.24 -31.08
C GLY A 131 -11.06 -12.66 -30.48
N SER A 132 -10.26 -13.62 -30.98
CA SER A 132 -10.21 -15.01 -30.46
C SER A 132 -9.13 -15.27 -29.43
N GLU A 133 -8.13 -14.40 -29.30
CA GLU A 133 -7.01 -14.67 -28.37
C GLU A 133 -7.42 -14.58 -26.89
N ILE A 134 -8.66 -14.16 -26.60
CA ILE A 134 -9.19 -14.11 -25.24
C ILE A 134 -10.65 -14.55 -25.27
N LEU A 135 -10.92 -15.84 -25.52
CA LEU A 135 -12.21 -16.41 -25.12
C LEU A 135 -12.22 -16.45 -23.58
N PRO A 136 -13.10 -15.69 -22.90
CA PRO A 136 -13.17 -15.75 -21.44
C PRO A 136 -13.65 -17.15 -21.07
N GLN A 137 -12.77 -17.94 -20.47
CA GLN A 137 -13.15 -19.20 -19.87
C GLN A 137 -14.10 -18.89 -18.71
N TYR A 138 -15.23 -19.60 -18.60
CA TYR A 138 -16.16 -19.41 -17.49
C TYR A 138 -15.51 -20.01 -16.24
N LYS A 139 -14.63 -19.24 -15.62
CA LYS A 139 -13.81 -19.61 -14.50
C LYS A 139 -13.86 -18.47 -13.50
N GLN A 140 -14.07 -18.78 -12.22
CA GLN A 140 -13.86 -17.81 -11.15
C GLN A 140 -12.35 -17.66 -10.93
N GLU A 141 -11.64 -17.08 -11.91
CA GLU A 141 -10.23 -16.76 -11.74
C GLU A 141 -10.11 -15.58 -10.78
N ALA A 142 -9.30 -15.75 -9.73
CA ALA A 142 -8.83 -14.62 -8.95
C ALA A 142 -8.27 -13.57 -9.92
N PRO A 143 -8.58 -12.27 -9.72
CA PRO A 143 -8.21 -11.23 -10.67
C PRO A 143 -6.72 -11.32 -11.00
N LYS A 144 -6.41 -11.52 -12.29
CA LYS A 144 -5.04 -11.64 -12.77
C LYS A 144 -4.32 -10.32 -12.52
N THR A 145 -3.50 -10.29 -11.48
CA THR A 145 -2.59 -9.17 -11.24
C THR A 145 -1.39 -9.32 -12.16
N PRO A 146 -0.85 -8.21 -12.69
CA PRO A 146 0.34 -8.28 -13.54
C PRO A 146 1.53 -8.82 -12.73
N PRO A 147 2.49 -9.50 -13.38
CA PRO A 147 3.72 -9.94 -12.72
C PRO A 147 4.42 -8.72 -12.10
N HIS A 148 4.91 -8.85 -10.88
CA HIS A 148 5.50 -7.80 -10.03
C HIS A 148 4.55 -6.93 -9.17
N ILE A 149 3.26 -7.27 -9.08
CA ILE A 149 2.36 -6.63 -8.11
C ILE A 149 1.99 -7.59 -6.99
N ILE A 150 2.23 -7.16 -5.75
CA ILE A 150 1.93 -7.92 -4.54
C ILE A 150 0.53 -7.51 -4.06
N LEU A 151 -0.31 -8.50 -3.79
CA LEU A 151 -1.64 -8.25 -3.25
C LEU A 151 -1.55 -7.87 -1.78
N HIS A 152 -2.32 -6.88 -1.36
CA HIS A 152 -2.32 -6.38 0.01
C HIS A 152 -2.74 -7.42 1.06
N TYR A 153 -3.53 -8.42 0.67
CA TYR A 153 -3.98 -9.53 1.52
C TYR A 153 -3.10 -10.79 1.41
N CYS A 154 -1.98 -10.73 0.69
CA CYS A 154 -1.07 -11.87 0.59
C CYS A 154 -0.44 -12.17 1.95
N VAL A 155 -0.31 -13.46 2.31
CA VAL A 155 0.33 -13.91 3.57
C VAL A 155 1.72 -13.31 3.72
N PHE A 156 2.52 -13.29 2.65
CA PHE A 156 3.84 -12.64 2.64
C PHE A 156 3.76 -11.17 3.05
N LYS A 157 2.80 -10.42 2.50
CA LYS A 157 2.63 -8.99 2.81
C LYS A 157 2.21 -8.78 4.26
N THR A 158 1.31 -9.61 4.77
CA THR A 158 0.88 -9.57 6.17
C THR A 158 2.04 -9.88 7.12
N THR A 159 2.85 -10.91 6.85
CA THR A 159 4.04 -11.22 7.65
C THR A 159 5.07 -10.09 7.59
N TRP A 160 5.29 -9.51 6.42
CA TRP A 160 6.17 -8.35 6.25
C TRP A 160 5.69 -7.15 7.09
N ASP A 161 4.39 -6.87 7.10
CA ASP A 161 3.81 -5.79 7.90
C ASP A 161 4.03 -5.99 9.41
N TRP A 162 3.95 -7.24 9.89
CA TRP A 162 4.30 -7.55 11.29
C TRP A 162 5.77 -7.32 11.60
N ILE A 163 6.68 -7.68 10.69
CA ILE A 163 8.11 -7.41 10.85
C ILE A 163 8.35 -5.90 10.91
N ILE A 164 7.75 -5.12 10.01
CA ILE A 164 7.85 -3.67 10.00
C ILE A 164 7.26 -3.08 11.29
N LEU A 165 6.13 -3.57 11.77
CA LEU A 165 5.54 -3.12 13.04
C LEU A 165 6.51 -3.33 14.21
N ILE A 166 7.10 -4.52 14.34
CA ILE A 166 8.08 -4.82 15.40
C ILE A 166 9.31 -3.90 15.28
N LEU A 167 9.83 -3.69 14.07
CA LEU A 167 10.95 -2.79 13.83
C LEU A 167 10.61 -1.34 14.15
N THR A 168 9.39 -0.87 13.84
CA THR A 168 8.97 0.48 14.21
C THR A 168 8.93 0.65 15.73
N PHE A 169 8.42 -0.35 16.46
CA PHE A 169 8.40 -0.33 17.92
C PHE A 169 9.82 -0.31 18.51
N TYR A 170 10.73 -1.13 17.96
CA TYR A 170 12.14 -1.13 18.31
C TYR A 170 12.78 0.26 18.13
N THR A 171 12.58 0.90 16.97
CA THR A 171 13.11 2.24 16.71
C THR A 171 12.49 3.32 17.61
N ALA A 172 11.21 3.17 17.96
CA ALA A 172 10.52 4.12 18.80
C ALA A 172 10.98 4.08 20.27
N ILE A 173 11.61 2.98 20.72
CA ILE A 173 12.28 2.87 22.02
C ILE A 173 13.73 3.34 21.91
N LEU A 174 14.50 2.82 20.94
CA LEU A 174 15.94 3.11 20.92
C LEU A 174 16.30 4.54 20.52
N VAL A 175 15.53 5.17 19.62
CA VAL A 175 15.88 6.50 19.12
C VAL A 175 15.83 7.55 20.24
N PRO A 176 14.74 7.71 21.01
CA PRO A 176 14.71 8.66 22.13
C PRO A 176 15.73 8.32 23.21
N TYR A 177 15.92 7.03 23.51
CA TYR A 177 16.94 6.59 24.46
C TYR A 177 18.34 7.04 24.05
N ASN A 178 18.74 6.80 22.79
CA ASN A 178 20.07 7.17 22.28
C ASN A 178 20.27 8.69 22.23
N VAL A 179 19.23 9.45 21.87
CA VAL A 179 19.26 10.91 21.82
C VAL A 179 19.41 11.49 23.23
N SER A 180 18.60 11.05 24.19
CA SER A 180 18.63 11.58 25.55
C SER A 180 19.85 11.12 26.34
N PHE A 181 20.15 9.82 26.38
CA PHE A 181 21.21 9.26 27.24
C PHE A 181 22.62 9.38 26.66
N LYS A 182 22.76 10.01 25.47
CA LYS A 182 24.02 10.24 24.75
C LYS A 182 24.95 9.03 24.88
N THR A 183 24.40 7.84 24.64
CA THR A 183 25.17 6.59 24.75
C THR A 183 26.26 6.68 23.71
N LYS A 184 27.51 6.89 24.14
CA LYS A 184 28.65 6.88 23.23
C LYS A 184 28.61 5.54 22.50
N GLN A 185 28.20 5.57 21.24
CA GLN A 185 28.07 4.40 20.37
C GLN A 185 29.47 3.90 19.98
N ASN A 186 30.30 3.57 20.98
CA ASN A 186 31.66 3.08 20.77
C ASN A 186 31.68 1.66 20.16
N ASN A 187 30.51 1.03 20.03
CA ASN A 187 30.38 -0.27 19.39
C ASN A 187 29.86 -0.08 17.96
N VAL A 188 30.73 -0.30 16.99
CA VAL A 188 30.40 -0.43 15.56
C VAL A 188 29.22 -1.37 15.33
N ALA A 189 29.04 -2.38 16.20
CA ALA A 189 27.90 -3.30 16.17
C ALA A 189 26.53 -2.58 16.22
N TRP A 190 26.35 -1.55 17.06
CA TRP A 190 25.07 -0.84 17.14
C TRP A 190 24.79 -0.03 15.87
N LEU A 191 25.82 0.60 15.29
CA LEU A 191 25.72 1.29 14.01
C LEU A 191 25.35 0.35 12.87
N VAL A 192 25.91 -0.87 12.86
CA VAL A 192 25.59 -1.91 11.87
C VAL A 192 24.13 -2.35 12.01
N VAL A 193 23.65 -2.57 13.24
CA VAL A 193 22.24 -2.93 13.48
C VAL A 193 21.30 -1.82 13.01
N ASP A 194 21.57 -0.56 13.37
CA ASP A 194 20.77 0.58 12.93
C ASP A 194 20.75 0.70 11.39
N SER A 195 21.90 0.46 10.75
CA SER A 195 22.01 0.44 9.28
C SER A 195 21.18 -0.68 8.64
N ILE A 196 21.18 -1.88 9.22
CA ILE A 196 20.36 -3.01 8.74
C ILE A 196 18.87 -2.67 8.83
N VAL A 197 18.45 -2.07 9.96
CA VAL A 197 17.06 -1.64 10.15
C VAL A 197 16.66 -0.61 9.09
N ASP A 198 17.52 0.37 8.82
CA ASP A 198 17.27 1.39 7.79
C ASP A 198 17.16 0.78 6.38
N VAL A 199 17.98 -0.24 6.05
CA VAL A 199 17.85 -1.00 4.79
C VAL A 199 16.52 -1.74 4.70
N ILE A 200 16.04 -2.37 5.78
CA ILE A 200 14.72 -3.04 5.79
C ILE A 200 13.59 -2.04 5.52
N PHE A 201 13.66 -0.84 6.11
CA PHE A 201 12.69 0.22 5.84
C PHE A 201 12.77 0.75 4.39
N LEU A 202 13.97 0.81 3.80
CA LEU A 202 14.13 1.16 2.40
C LEU A 202 13.48 0.11 1.48
N VAL A 203 13.65 -1.19 1.78
CA VAL A 203 12.97 -2.28 1.08
C VAL A 203 11.44 -2.17 1.24
N ASP A 204 10.95 -1.79 2.41
CA ASP A 204 9.50 -1.54 2.63
C ASP A 204 8.95 -0.45 1.71
N ILE A 205 9.69 0.65 1.51
CA ILE A 205 9.29 1.72 0.57
C ILE A 205 9.16 1.15 -0.85
N VAL A 206 10.13 0.35 -1.29
CA VAL A 206 10.09 -0.30 -2.61
C VAL A 206 8.91 -1.26 -2.72
N LEU A 207 8.62 -2.04 -1.68
CA LEU A 207 7.46 -2.93 -1.66
C LEU A 207 6.13 -2.17 -1.67
N ASN A 208 6.03 -1.04 -0.99
CA ASN A 208 4.83 -0.18 -1.01
C ASN A 208 4.55 0.37 -2.41
N PHE A 209 5.57 0.64 -3.23
CA PHE A 209 5.38 1.00 -4.64
C PHE A 209 4.83 -0.14 -5.52
N HIS A 210 4.96 -1.39 -5.08
CA HIS A 210 4.53 -2.59 -5.81
C HIS A 210 3.30 -3.28 -5.17
N THR A 211 2.74 -2.72 -4.09
CA THR A 211 1.59 -3.31 -3.40
C THR A 211 0.28 -2.67 -3.87
N THR A 212 -0.76 -3.48 -4.12
CA THR A 212 -2.12 -2.99 -4.42
C THR A 212 -2.70 -2.17 -3.27
N PHE A 213 -3.62 -1.24 -3.54
CA PHE A 213 -4.39 -0.56 -2.50
C PHE A 213 -5.90 -0.65 -2.77
N VAL A 214 -6.70 -0.44 -1.72
CA VAL A 214 -8.17 -0.43 -1.81
C VAL A 214 -8.63 1.02 -1.96
N GLY A 215 -9.41 1.31 -3.00
CA GLY A 215 -9.98 2.62 -3.23
C GLY A 215 -11.15 2.93 -2.30
N PRO A 216 -11.62 4.19 -2.25
CA PRO A 216 -12.79 4.58 -1.44
C PRO A 216 -14.09 3.88 -1.86
N ALA A 217 -14.18 3.39 -3.10
CA ALA A 217 -15.29 2.60 -3.61
C ALA A 217 -15.21 1.10 -3.24
N GLY A 218 -14.19 0.68 -2.48
CA GLY A 218 -13.96 -0.72 -2.10
C GLY A 218 -13.33 -1.59 -3.20
N GLU A 219 -13.00 -1.02 -4.35
CA GLU A 219 -12.35 -1.74 -5.46
C GLU A 219 -10.83 -1.89 -5.23
N VAL A 220 -10.30 -3.05 -5.61
CA VAL A 220 -8.86 -3.34 -5.53
C VAL A 220 -8.19 -2.81 -6.79
N ILE A 221 -7.38 -1.77 -6.63
CA ILE A 221 -6.67 -1.15 -7.74
C ILE A 221 -5.32 -1.85 -7.92
N SER A 222 -5.12 -2.41 -9.11
CA SER A 222 -3.90 -3.13 -9.50
C SER A 222 -3.05 -2.37 -10.53
N ASP A 223 -3.43 -1.16 -10.93
CA ASP A 223 -2.67 -0.37 -11.90
C ASP A 223 -1.37 0.21 -11.29
N PRO A 224 -0.17 -0.14 -11.80
CA PRO A 224 1.10 0.27 -11.19
C PRO A 224 1.37 1.77 -11.31
N LYS A 225 0.83 2.45 -12.32
CA LYS A 225 0.95 3.92 -12.43
C LYS A 225 0.13 4.62 -11.35
N LEU A 226 -1.09 4.13 -11.10
CA LEU A 226 -2.01 4.69 -10.13
C LEU A 226 -1.53 4.44 -8.69
N ILE A 227 -1.05 3.22 -8.41
CA ILE A 227 -0.42 2.85 -7.12
C ILE A 227 0.72 3.83 -6.80
N ARG A 228 1.69 3.99 -7.71
CA ARG A 228 2.87 4.83 -7.48
C ARG A 228 2.50 6.30 -7.29
N MET A 229 1.58 6.84 -8.09
CA MET A 229 1.18 8.25 -8.00
C MET A 229 0.39 8.55 -6.72
N ASN A 230 -0.47 7.61 -6.28
CA ASN A 230 -1.16 7.72 -5.00
C ASN A 230 -0.18 7.69 -3.82
N TYR A 231 0.78 6.76 -3.84
CA TYR A 231 1.79 6.64 -2.78
C TYR A 231 2.73 7.86 -2.71
N LEU A 232 3.17 8.38 -3.87
CA LEU A 232 3.97 9.61 -3.96
C LEU A 232 3.28 10.82 -3.33
N LYS A 233 1.96 10.95 -3.54
CA LYS A 233 1.17 12.08 -3.05
C LYS A 233 0.91 12.03 -1.54
N THR A 234 0.83 10.83 -0.96
CA THR A 234 0.33 10.63 0.41
C THR A 234 1.44 10.43 1.43
N TRP A 235 2.24 9.37 1.27
CA TRP A 235 3.10 8.88 2.34
C TRP A 235 4.59 8.84 1.97
N PHE A 236 4.92 8.82 0.68
CA PHE A 236 6.30 8.66 0.22
C PHE A 236 7.28 9.66 0.85
N VAL A 237 6.92 10.95 0.94
CA VAL A 237 7.81 11.98 1.48
C VAL A 237 8.13 11.73 2.96
N ILE A 238 7.12 11.35 3.75
CA ILE A 238 7.28 11.04 5.18
C ILE A 238 8.13 9.78 5.33
N ASP A 239 7.83 8.74 4.55
CA ASP A 239 8.54 7.47 4.56
C ASP A 239 10.02 7.65 4.18
N LEU A 240 10.30 8.40 3.12
CA LEU A 240 11.65 8.70 2.64
C LEU A 240 12.45 9.50 3.66
N LEU A 241 11.89 10.57 4.21
CA LEU A 241 12.59 11.39 5.20
C LEU A 241 12.89 10.57 6.47
N SER A 242 11.97 9.69 6.85
CA SER A 242 12.14 8.84 8.02
C SER A 242 13.18 7.72 7.85
N CYS A 243 13.54 7.34 6.62
CA CYS A 243 14.47 6.23 6.35
C CYS A 243 15.90 6.66 6.04
N LEU A 244 16.22 7.95 6.09
CA LEU A 244 17.56 8.44 5.79
C LEU A 244 18.59 7.96 6.83
N PRO A 245 19.72 7.36 6.41
CA PRO A 245 20.76 6.89 7.32
C PRO A 245 21.67 8.05 7.74
N TYR A 246 21.17 8.94 8.60
CA TYR A 246 21.90 10.14 9.05
C TYR A 246 23.26 9.83 9.69
N ASP A 247 23.39 8.69 10.37
CA ASP A 247 24.64 8.23 10.98
C ASP A 247 25.76 7.98 9.96
N VAL A 248 25.38 7.40 8.83
CA VAL A 248 26.31 7.07 7.75
C VAL A 248 26.77 8.36 7.06
N ILE A 249 25.86 9.30 6.84
CA ILE A 249 26.16 10.62 6.25
C ILE A 249 27.16 11.37 7.14
N ASN A 250 26.91 11.42 8.45
CA ASN A 250 27.81 12.06 9.42
C ASN A 250 29.18 11.37 9.56
N ALA A 251 29.27 10.07 9.26
CA ALA A 251 30.54 9.34 9.30
C ALA A 251 31.43 9.59 8.06
N PHE A 252 30.82 9.86 6.89
CA PHE A 252 31.54 10.12 5.65
C PHE A 252 31.96 11.58 5.50
N GLU A 253 31.14 12.49 5.97
CA GLU A 253 31.41 13.93 5.94
C GLU A 253 32.10 14.25 7.27
N ASN A 254 33.41 14.50 7.28
CA ASN A 254 34.17 14.90 8.48
C ASN A 254 33.77 16.34 8.88
N VAL A 255 32.50 16.54 9.25
CA VAL A 255 31.91 17.84 9.55
C VAL A 255 32.25 18.27 10.98
N ASP A 256 32.28 19.59 11.19
CA ASP A 256 32.51 20.21 12.49
C ASP A 256 31.58 19.64 13.58
N GLU A 257 32.08 19.56 14.83
CA GLU A 257 31.36 18.97 15.98
C GLU A 257 29.94 19.54 16.16
N GLY A 258 29.73 20.83 15.90
CA GLY A 258 28.42 21.48 15.96
C GLY A 258 27.41 20.87 14.97
N ILE A 259 27.82 20.64 13.72
CA ILE A 259 26.95 20.06 12.69
C ILE A 259 26.69 18.58 12.97
N SER A 260 27.68 17.86 13.51
CA SER A 260 27.52 16.46 13.91
C SER A 260 26.43 16.27 14.99
N SER A 261 26.33 17.22 15.93
CA SER A 261 25.30 17.20 16.98
C SER A 261 23.88 17.44 16.43
N LEU A 262 23.75 18.29 15.40
CA LEU A 262 22.49 18.53 14.70
C LEU A 262 22.05 17.29 13.93
N PHE A 263 22.97 16.63 13.22
CA PHE A 263 22.68 15.36 12.54
C PHE A 263 22.28 14.25 13.50
N SER A 264 22.91 14.19 14.68
CA SER A 264 22.48 13.27 15.74
C SER A 264 21.08 13.58 16.26
N SER A 265 20.68 14.86 16.30
CA SER A 265 19.34 15.26 16.73
C SER A 265 18.27 15.00 15.67
N LEU A 266 18.63 15.03 14.38
CA LEU A 266 17.74 14.67 13.27
C LEU A 266 17.28 13.21 13.31
N LYS A 267 17.91 12.34 14.10
CA LYS A 267 17.46 10.97 14.35
C LYS A 267 16.01 10.90 14.83
N VAL A 268 15.51 11.93 15.52
CA VAL A 268 14.11 12.01 15.99
C VAL A 268 13.11 11.92 14.84
N VAL A 269 13.50 12.29 13.62
CA VAL A 269 12.67 12.15 12.41
C VAL A 269 12.31 10.68 12.12
N ARG A 270 13.11 9.71 12.61
CA ARG A 270 12.78 8.27 12.53
C ARG A 270 11.48 7.94 13.28
N LEU A 271 11.03 8.74 14.24
CA LEU A 271 9.74 8.55 14.92
C LEU A 271 8.53 8.73 13.99
N LEU A 272 8.68 9.43 12.86
CA LEU A 272 7.63 9.53 11.84
C LEU A 272 7.23 8.16 11.28
N ARG A 273 8.06 7.13 11.43
CA ARG A 273 7.74 5.74 11.07
C ARG A 273 6.55 5.19 11.87
N LEU A 274 6.21 5.75 13.03
CA LEU A 274 4.99 5.38 13.76
C LEU A 274 3.71 5.72 12.98
N GLY A 275 3.76 6.65 12.02
CA GLY A 275 2.67 6.90 11.08
C GLY A 275 2.26 5.64 10.28
N ARG A 276 3.16 4.65 10.16
CA ARG A 276 2.83 3.36 9.54
C ARG A 276 1.82 2.55 10.35
N VAL A 277 1.85 2.67 11.69
CA VAL A 277 0.90 2.00 12.58
C VAL A 277 -0.51 2.53 12.33
N ALA A 278 -0.65 3.85 12.10
CA ALA A 278 -1.94 4.47 11.78
C ALA A 278 -2.58 3.87 10.51
N ARG A 279 -1.78 3.51 9.50
CA ARG A 279 -2.27 2.86 8.27
C ARG A 279 -2.80 1.44 8.49
N LYS A 280 -2.42 0.79 9.59
CA LYS A 280 -2.84 -0.56 9.95
C LYS A 280 -3.90 -0.56 11.06
N LEU A 281 -4.13 0.60 11.67
CA LEU A 281 -5.03 0.76 12.79
C LEU A 281 -6.45 0.30 12.44
N ASP A 282 -6.94 0.62 11.24
CA ASP A 282 -8.28 0.20 10.77
C ASP A 282 -8.47 -1.32 10.83
N HIS A 283 -7.44 -2.10 10.50
CA HIS A 283 -7.51 -3.57 10.57
C HIS A 283 -7.47 -4.08 12.02
N TYR A 284 -6.76 -3.40 12.91
CA TYR A 284 -6.67 -3.78 14.32
C TYR A 284 -7.90 -3.37 15.14
N ILE A 285 -8.60 -2.29 14.74
CA ILE A 285 -9.81 -1.80 15.41
C ILE A 285 -10.94 -2.84 15.41
N GLU A 286 -10.99 -3.73 14.41
CA GLU A 286 -11.98 -4.81 14.34
C GLU A 286 -11.83 -5.84 15.47
N TYR A 287 -10.63 -5.97 16.05
CA TYR A 287 -10.32 -6.94 17.10
C TYR A 287 -10.15 -6.23 18.46
N GLY A 288 -11.21 -6.16 19.27
CA GLY A 288 -11.21 -5.44 20.55
C GLY A 288 -10.03 -5.76 21.49
N ALA A 289 -9.64 -7.04 21.61
CA ALA A 289 -8.48 -7.44 22.41
C ALA A 289 -7.14 -6.92 21.84
N ALA A 290 -6.99 -6.84 20.51
CA ALA A 290 -5.80 -6.28 19.87
C ALA A 290 -5.68 -4.78 20.12
N VAL A 291 -6.82 -4.06 20.14
CA VAL A 291 -6.86 -2.63 20.49
C VAL A 291 -6.38 -2.40 21.92
N LEU A 292 -6.80 -3.26 22.88
CA LEU A 292 -6.32 -3.17 24.26
C LEU A 292 -4.81 -3.36 24.36
N VAL A 293 -4.27 -4.39 23.71
CA VAL A 293 -2.82 -4.65 23.68
C VAL A 293 -2.08 -3.45 23.05
N LEU A 294 -2.57 -2.94 21.92
CA LEU A 294 -2.00 -1.77 21.25
C LEU A 294 -1.99 -0.54 22.17
N LEU A 295 -3.08 -0.30 22.91
CA LEU A 295 -3.19 0.84 23.82
C LEU A 295 -2.21 0.72 24.99
N VAL A 296 -2.04 -0.47 25.56
CA VAL A 296 -1.02 -0.74 26.59
C VAL A 296 0.40 -0.50 26.04
N CYS A 297 0.68 -0.93 24.81
CA CYS A 297 1.96 -0.65 24.15
C CYS A 297 2.19 0.85 23.95
N VAL A 298 1.17 1.61 23.50
CA VAL A 298 1.24 3.06 23.32
C VAL A 298 1.45 3.77 24.66
N PHE A 299 0.79 3.32 25.73
CA PHE A 299 0.99 3.85 27.08
C PHE A 299 2.42 3.65 27.57
N GLY A 300 2.97 2.44 27.42
CA GLY A 300 4.37 2.15 27.78
C GLY A 300 5.37 2.96 26.95
N LEU A 301 5.09 3.15 25.66
CA LEU A 301 5.91 3.97 24.77
C LEU A 301 5.89 5.46 25.17
N ALA A 302 4.71 5.98 25.51
CA ALA A 302 4.57 7.35 26.01
C ALA A 302 5.31 7.55 27.33
N ALA A 303 5.22 6.61 28.27
CA ALA A 303 5.99 6.62 29.50
C ALA A 303 7.50 6.65 29.22
N HIS A 304 7.97 5.82 28.30
CA HIS A 304 9.37 5.80 27.89
C HIS A 304 9.83 7.14 27.27
N TRP A 305 9.03 7.74 26.39
CA TRP A 305 9.36 9.04 25.77
C TRP A 305 9.41 10.17 26.80
N LEU A 306 8.41 10.24 27.67
CA LEU A 306 8.38 11.21 28.76
C LEU A 306 9.56 10.98 29.71
N ALA A 307 10.00 9.75 29.95
CA ALA A 307 11.16 9.44 30.78
C ALA A 307 12.47 9.93 30.13
N CYS A 308 12.60 9.79 28.80
CA CYS A 308 13.73 10.32 28.05
C CYS A 308 13.76 11.85 28.07
N ILE A 309 12.60 12.51 27.99
CA ILE A 309 12.49 13.97 28.12
C ILE A 309 12.80 14.41 29.55
N TRP A 310 12.28 13.71 30.56
CA TRP A 310 12.55 13.98 31.97
C TRP A 310 14.04 13.91 32.29
N TYR A 311 14.72 12.89 31.77
CA TYR A 311 16.17 12.79 31.86
C TYR A 311 16.88 13.95 31.16
N SER A 312 16.47 14.29 29.93
CA SER A 312 17.07 15.41 29.20
C SER A 312 16.91 16.74 29.93
N ILE A 313 15.78 16.98 30.60
CA ILE A 313 15.57 18.17 31.44
C ILE A 313 16.50 18.14 32.66
N GLY A 314 16.63 16.98 33.32
CA GLY A 314 17.55 16.82 34.44
C GLY A 314 19.02 17.04 34.05
N ASP A 315 19.46 16.48 32.92
CA ASP A 315 20.83 16.66 32.38
C ASP A 315 21.09 18.13 32.02
N TYR A 316 20.09 18.84 31.50
CA TYR A 316 20.19 20.26 31.16
C TYR A 316 20.21 21.17 32.40
N GLU A 317 19.43 20.85 33.45
CA GLU A 317 19.33 21.71 34.64
C GLU A 317 20.36 21.41 35.72
N VAL A 318 20.93 20.20 35.77
CA VAL A 318 21.86 19.81 36.85
C VAL A 318 23.13 20.64 36.84
N ILE A 319 23.71 20.89 35.66
CA ILE A 319 24.94 21.69 35.49
C ILE A 319 24.57 22.90 34.62
N ASP A 320 24.65 24.09 35.22
CA ASP A 320 24.44 25.34 34.50
C ASP A 320 25.70 25.66 33.68
N GLU A 321 25.63 25.57 32.35
CA GLU A 321 26.79 25.73 31.46
C GLU A 321 27.45 27.12 31.60
N ASP A 322 26.66 28.16 31.83
CA ASP A 322 27.14 29.55 31.91
C ASP A 322 27.94 29.84 33.18
N THR A 323 27.50 29.29 34.32
CA THR A 323 28.13 29.53 35.63
C THR A 323 28.99 28.36 36.11
N ASN A 324 28.93 27.23 35.41
CA ASN A 324 29.53 25.95 35.78
C ASN A 324 29.20 25.53 37.23
N THR A 325 28.02 25.92 37.71
CA THR A 325 27.54 25.59 39.06
C THR A 325 26.52 24.47 39.02
N ILE A 326 26.52 23.63 40.05
CA ILE A 326 25.56 22.53 40.17
C ILE A 326 24.29 23.01 40.87
N ARG A 327 23.12 22.73 40.28
CA ARG A 327 21.83 23.02 40.92
C ARG A 327 21.46 21.89 41.86
N THR A 328 21.72 22.08 43.15
CA THR A 328 21.43 21.09 44.21
C THR A 328 19.95 20.75 44.38
N LYS A 329 19.06 21.56 43.79
CA LYS A 329 17.62 21.31 43.83
C LYS A 329 17.15 20.33 42.75
N SER A 330 17.87 20.16 41.65
CA SER A 330 17.40 19.30 40.54
C SER A 330 17.17 17.86 41.00
N TRP A 331 16.14 17.22 40.43
CA TRP A 331 15.80 15.83 40.74
C TRP A 331 16.97 14.87 40.52
N LEU A 332 17.80 15.13 39.49
CA LEU A 332 18.93 14.27 39.12
C LEU A 332 20.07 14.36 40.15
N TYR A 333 20.27 15.54 40.74
CA TYR A 333 21.21 15.74 41.84
C TYR A 333 20.73 15.02 43.11
N GLN A 334 19.46 15.21 43.48
CA GLN A 334 18.85 14.55 44.64
C GLN A 334 18.90 13.02 44.52
N LEU A 335 18.68 12.50 43.31
CA LEU A 335 18.81 11.07 43.04
C LEU A 335 20.24 10.58 43.33
N GLY A 336 21.24 11.30 42.83
CA GLY A 336 22.66 10.99 43.08
C GLY A 336 23.02 10.95 44.56
N GLU A 337 22.50 11.89 45.36
CA GLU A 337 22.66 11.87 46.82
C GLU A 337 21.97 10.67 47.46
N SER A 338 20.74 10.35 47.06
CA SER A 338 19.97 9.24 47.63
C SER A 338 20.58 7.85 47.37
N ILE A 339 21.21 7.67 46.21
CA ILE A 339 21.87 6.42 45.80
C ILE A 339 23.30 6.31 46.38
N GLY A 340 23.86 7.42 46.88
CA GLY A 340 25.22 7.45 47.43
C GLY A 340 26.31 7.67 46.38
N THR A 341 25.95 8.11 45.17
CA THR A 341 26.88 8.49 44.09
C THR A 341 26.72 9.99 43.75
N PRO A 342 27.12 10.90 44.67
CA PRO A 342 26.94 12.33 44.46
C PRO A 342 27.89 12.87 43.38
N TYR A 343 27.50 13.98 42.78
CA TYR A 343 28.37 14.75 41.89
C TYR A 343 29.50 15.41 42.68
N ARG A 344 30.73 15.31 42.19
CA ARG A 344 31.92 15.88 42.81
C ARG A 344 32.60 16.84 41.84
N PHE A 345 32.98 18.01 42.35
CA PHE A 345 33.75 18.96 41.56
C PHE A 345 35.24 18.62 41.65
N ASN A 346 35.85 18.25 40.52
CA ASN A 346 37.27 17.97 40.46
C ASN A 346 38.06 19.27 40.26
N THR A 347 38.62 19.80 41.34
CA THR A 347 39.43 21.03 41.35
C THR A 347 40.82 20.85 40.74
N SER A 348 41.27 19.60 40.58
CA SER A 348 42.60 19.21 40.07
C SER A 348 42.65 18.88 38.57
N GLY A 349 41.48 18.79 37.91
CA GLY A 349 41.35 18.57 36.46
C GLY A 349 40.83 19.81 35.72
N PHE A 350 40.37 19.64 34.46
CA PHE A 350 39.82 20.67 33.56
C PHE A 350 38.57 21.44 34.08
N GLY A 351 38.34 21.56 35.39
CA GLY A 351 37.21 22.28 35.99
C GLY A 351 35.86 21.63 35.66
N LYS A 352 35.80 20.30 35.67
CA LYS A 352 34.61 19.51 35.30
C LYS A 352 33.98 18.85 36.52
N TRP A 353 32.65 18.77 36.49
CA TRP A 353 31.87 17.95 37.41
C TRP A 353 32.00 16.48 37.01
N GLU A 354 32.42 15.63 37.96
CA GLU A 354 32.60 14.19 37.77
C GLU A 354 31.71 13.42 38.75
N GLY A 355 31.28 12.22 38.35
CA GLY A 355 30.40 11.37 39.15
C GLY A 355 28.94 11.42 38.69
N GLY A 356 28.02 11.22 39.64
CA GLY A 356 26.60 11.05 39.37
C GLY A 356 26.15 9.58 39.28
N PRO A 357 24.83 9.35 39.30
CA PRO A 357 24.24 8.01 39.22
C PRO A 357 24.51 7.31 37.88
N SER A 358 24.54 5.97 37.88
CA SER A 358 24.74 5.19 36.65
C SER A 358 23.60 5.39 35.66
N LYS A 359 23.89 5.36 34.35
CA LYS A 359 22.89 5.58 33.30
C LYS A 359 21.68 4.64 33.40
N ASP A 360 21.93 3.37 33.76
CA ASP A 360 20.87 2.38 33.94
C ASP A 360 19.96 2.74 35.13
N SER A 361 20.55 3.18 36.25
CA SER A 361 19.78 3.60 37.41
C SER A 361 18.97 4.85 37.10
N VAL A 362 19.55 5.83 36.41
CA VAL A 362 18.84 7.06 36.02
C VAL A 362 17.69 6.75 35.08
N TYR A 363 17.89 5.87 34.10
CA TYR A 363 16.82 5.44 33.19
C TYR A 363 15.66 4.78 33.93
N ILE A 364 15.95 3.83 34.83
CA ILE A 364 14.92 3.15 35.63
C ILE A 364 14.19 4.15 36.53
N SER A 365 14.91 5.07 37.18
CA SER A 365 14.33 6.10 38.03
C SER A 365 13.45 7.09 37.26
N SER A 366 13.87 7.52 36.06
CA SER A 366 13.04 8.35 35.17
C SER A 366 11.77 7.63 34.70
N LEU A 367 11.90 6.36 34.33
CA LEU A 367 10.75 5.54 33.91
C LEU A 367 9.79 5.31 35.07
N TYR A 368 10.31 5.05 36.27
CA TYR A 368 9.51 4.94 37.48
C TYR A 368 8.73 6.23 37.76
N PHE A 369 9.39 7.39 37.73
CA PHE A 369 8.73 8.68 37.93
C PHE A 369 7.59 8.89 36.93
N THR A 370 7.88 8.77 35.63
CA THR A 370 6.88 8.97 34.58
C THR A 370 5.71 7.98 34.66
N MET A 371 5.98 6.71 34.94
CA MET A 371 4.93 5.72 35.18
C MET A 371 4.04 6.10 36.36
N THR A 372 4.62 6.56 37.47
CA THR A 372 3.84 6.98 38.66
C THR A 372 3.02 8.24 38.42
N SER A 373 3.50 9.15 37.57
CA SER A 373 2.76 10.35 37.15
C SER A 373 1.62 10.01 36.17
N LEU A 374 1.88 9.16 35.17
CA LEU A 374 0.88 8.76 34.17
C LEU A 374 -0.24 7.90 34.77
N THR A 375 0.09 7.04 35.73
CA THR A 375 -0.89 6.20 36.45
C THR A 375 -1.56 6.93 37.62
N SER A 376 -1.27 8.22 37.83
CA SER A 376 -1.82 9.05 38.93
C SER A 376 -1.53 8.55 40.35
N VAL A 377 -0.54 7.66 40.53
CA VAL A 377 -0.16 7.12 41.85
C VAL A 377 0.65 8.14 42.66
N GLY A 378 1.67 8.75 42.05
CA GLY A 378 2.43 9.85 42.65
C GLY A 378 3.10 9.56 43.99
N PHE A 379 3.97 8.52 44.09
CA PHE A 379 4.62 8.15 45.36
C PHE A 379 5.51 9.24 45.99
N GLY A 380 6.02 10.19 45.20
CA GLY A 380 6.78 11.34 45.70
C GLY A 380 8.26 11.10 45.99
N ASN A 381 8.79 9.90 45.74
CA ASN A 381 10.23 9.60 45.90
C ASN A 381 11.12 10.42 44.95
N ILE A 382 10.60 10.73 43.76
CA ILE A 382 11.20 11.65 42.79
C ILE A 382 10.13 12.69 42.51
N ALA A 383 10.45 13.96 42.70
CA ALA A 383 9.50 15.06 42.57
C ALA A 383 10.14 16.26 41.86
N PRO A 384 9.37 17.00 41.04
CA PRO A 384 9.84 18.22 40.39
C PRO A 384 10.04 19.33 41.43
N THR A 385 11.22 19.94 41.46
CA THR A 385 11.53 21.02 42.41
C THR A 385 11.76 22.35 41.70
N THR A 386 12.35 22.32 40.50
CA THR A 386 12.66 23.50 39.69
C THR A 386 11.44 23.92 38.88
N ASP A 387 11.48 25.14 38.33
CA ASP A 387 10.35 25.66 37.56
C ASP A 387 10.18 24.91 36.22
N GLY A 388 11.28 24.53 35.55
CA GLY A 388 11.26 23.72 34.34
C GLY A 388 10.72 22.32 34.59
N GLU A 389 11.19 21.66 35.66
CA GLU A 389 10.68 20.35 36.10
C GLU A 389 9.18 20.39 36.43
N LYS A 390 8.71 21.44 37.12
CA LYS A 390 7.29 21.61 37.48
C LYS A 390 6.40 21.83 36.26
N ILE A 391 6.81 22.68 35.31
CA ILE A 391 6.05 22.92 34.07
C ILE A 391 5.89 21.59 33.32
N PHE A 392 6.97 20.83 33.20
CA PHE A 392 6.94 19.53 32.55
C PHE A 392 6.06 18.51 33.31
N ALA A 393 6.14 18.48 34.64
CA ALA A 393 5.28 17.62 35.45
C ALA A 393 3.79 17.93 35.28
N VAL A 394 3.39 19.19 35.24
CA VAL A 394 2.01 19.60 34.96
C VAL A 394 1.57 19.12 33.58
N ALA A 395 2.40 19.29 32.55
CA ALA A 395 2.10 18.81 31.20
C ALA A 395 1.94 17.28 31.16
N MET A 396 2.83 16.54 31.83
CA MET A 396 2.73 15.07 31.94
C MET A 396 1.45 14.62 32.64
N MET A 397 1.06 15.27 33.74
CA MET A 397 -0.17 14.94 34.46
C MET A 397 -1.42 15.14 33.58
N MET A 398 -1.44 16.20 32.77
CA MET A 398 -2.54 16.45 31.81
C MET A 398 -2.61 15.36 30.72
N ILE A 399 -1.47 14.92 30.19
CA ILE A 399 -1.40 13.82 29.21
C ILE A 399 -1.83 12.50 29.86
N GLY A 400 -1.32 12.22 31.06
CA GLY A 400 -1.59 10.99 31.82
C GLY A 400 -3.06 10.83 32.17
N CYS A 401 -3.71 11.89 32.64
CA CYS A 401 -5.15 11.87 32.96
C CYS A 401 -6.00 11.47 31.73
N ASN A 402 -5.68 12.03 30.56
CA ASN A 402 -6.36 11.67 29.32
C ASN A 402 -6.08 10.21 28.95
N GLN A 403 -4.81 9.79 28.85
CA GLN A 403 -4.47 8.42 28.44
C GLN A 403 -5.05 7.36 29.38
N TRP A 404 -4.95 7.57 30.69
CA TRP A 404 -5.50 6.67 31.70
C TRP A 404 -7.03 6.61 31.64
N GLY A 405 -7.69 7.76 31.44
CA GLY A 405 -9.14 7.83 31.26
C GLY A 405 -9.62 7.02 30.03
N TRP A 406 -8.93 7.17 28.90
CA TRP A 406 -9.22 6.40 27.68
C TRP A 406 -9.03 4.90 27.86
N LEU A 407 -7.95 4.48 28.55
CA LEU A 407 -7.70 3.07 28.84
C LEU A 407 -8.79 2.46 29.74
N CYS A 408 -9.18 3.16 30.81
CA CYS A 408 -10.27 2.72 31.68
C CYS A 408 -11.61 2.64 30.94
N TRP A 409 -11.93 3.65 30.12
CA TRP A 409 -13.15 3.68 29.31
C TRP A 409 -13.22 2.48 28.35
N LEU A 410 -12.13 2.18 27.65
CA LEU A 410 -12.06 1.07 26.71
C LEU A 410 -12.19 -0.29 27.42
N CYS A 411 -11.50 -0.48 28.55
CA CYS A 411 -11.61 -1.70 29.35
C CYS A 411 -13.06 -1.96 29.82
N LEU A 412 -13.76 -0.91 30.26
CA LEU A 412 -15.16 -1.03 30.66
C LEU A 412 -16.05 -1.42 29.49
N HIS A 413 -15.81 -0.87 28.29
CA HIS A 413 -16.63 -1.16 27.12
C HIS A 413 -16.42 -2.58 26.59
N LEU A 414 -15.18 -3.09 26.61
CA LEU A 414 -14.85 -4.46 26.22
C LEU A 414 -15.32 -5.50 27.25
N GLY A 415 -15.43 -5.13 28.52
CA GLY A 415 -15.94 -6.02 29.58
C GLY A 415 -17.47 -6.22 29.55
N GLN A 416 -18.20 -5.42 28.77
CA GLN A 416 -19.66 -5.51 28.64
C GLN A 416 -20.13 -6.28 27.40
N SER A 417 -19.24 -6.56 26.43
CA SER A 417 -19.48 -7.39 25.24
C SER A 417 -19.09 -8.84 25.46
#